data_AF-A0A936DBN2-F1
#
_entry.id   AF-A0A936DBN2-F1
#
_cell.length_a   1.000
_cell.length_b   1.000
_cell.length_c   1.000
_cell.angle_alpha   90.00
_cell.angle_beta   90.00
_cell.angle_gamma   90.00
#
_symmetry.space_group_name_H-M   'P 1'
#
loop_
_entity.id
_entity.type
_entity.pdbx_description
1 polymer ?
#
loop_
_entity_poly.entity_id
_entity_poly.type
_entity_poly.pdbx_seq_one_letter_code
_entity_poly.pdbx_strand_id
1 'polypeptide(L)'
;MTTFSKALGVVMFLGGVLAACGGGAKVGDACTTSGSTDECESGAVCVSNASTTPVCLKSCTQASDCASTEDCNGVSGSSAKACRPKDEAKK
;
A
#
# COMPACT_ATOMS: atom_id res chain seq x y z
N MET A 1 -48.40 -1.59 -32.74
CA MET A 1 -48.14 -0.45 -31.82
C MET A 1 -47.55 -1.04 -30.54
N THR A 2 -46.23 -1.24 -30.46
CA THR A 2 -45.30 -0.35 -29.70
C THR A 2 -45.86 0.01 -28.33
N THR A 3 -45.31 -0.50 -27.21
CA THR A 3 -44.14 0.14 -26.55
C THR A 3 -43.60 -0.76 -25.44
N PHE A 4 -42.33 -1.17 -25.53
CA PHE A 4 -41.59 -1.75 -24.40
C PHE A 4 -41.04 -0.61 -23.54
N SER A 5 -41.48 -0.54 -22.28
CA SER A 5 -41.06 0.50 -21.32
C SER A 5 -39.65 0.24 -20.79
N LYS A 6 -38.76 1.16 -21.17
CA LYS A 6 -37.50 1.59 -20.54
C LYS A 6 -37.06 0.83 -19.28
N ALA A 7 -36.10 -0.09 -19.45
CA ALA A 7 -35.15 -0.43 -18.39
C ALA A 7 -34.20 0.76 -18.18
N LEU A 8 -34.38 1.51 -17.08
CA LEU A 8 -33.38 2.45 -16.57
C LEU A 8 -32.56 1.71 -15.51
N GLY A 9 -31.54 1.00 -15.99
CA GLY A 9 -30.51 0.40 -15.16
C GLY A 9 -29.68 1.50 -14.50
N VAL A 10 -29.76 1.61 -13.18
CA VAL A 10 -28.78 2.34 -12.38
C VAL A 10 -27.57 1.41 -12.20
N VAL A 11 -26.66 1.41 -13.17
CA VAL A 11 -25.32 0.85 -13.00
C VAL A 11 -24.48 1.95 -12.35
N MET A 12 -24.62 2.06 -11.04
CA MET A 12 -23.70 2.81 -10.18
C MET A 12 -22.53 1.90 -9.86
N PHE A 13 -21.65 1.67 -10.84
CA PHE A 13 -20.29 1.23 -10.55
C PHE A 13 -19.39 2.47 -10.61
N LEU A 14 -19.02 2.96 -9.43
CA LEU A 14 -17.88 3.83 -9.22
C LEU A 14 -16.63 3.08 -9.69
N GLY A 15 -16.38 3.10 -11.00
CA GLY A 15 -15.10 2.76 -11.59
C GLY A 15 -14.14 3.89 -11.33
N GLY A 16 -13.51 3.86 -10.15
CA GLY A 16 -12.44 4.76 -9.78
C GLY A 16 -11.28 4.65 -10.77
N VAL A 17 -11.02 5.77 -11.46
CA VAL A 17 -9.70 6.33 -11.79
C VAL A 17 -8.60 5.36 -12.28
N LEU A 18 -8.46 5.31 -13.61
CA LEU A 18 -7.22 5.44 -14.40
C LEU A 18 -5.85 5.32 -13.68
N ALA A 19 -5.09 4.26 -14.01
CA ALA A 19 -3.67 4.25 -14.46
C ALA A 19 -3.17 2.78 -14.53
N ALA A 20 -2.98 2.13 -15.67
CA ALA A 20 -1.85 2.23 -16.59
C ALA A 20 -0.45 1.99 -15.94
N CYS A 21 0.16 0.84 -16.29
CA CYS A 21 1.61 0.57 -16.38
C CYS A 21 2.46 0.37 -15.10
N GLY A 22 2.68 -0.90 -14.71
CA GLY A 22 4.02 -1.43 -14.39
C GLY A 22 4.83 -0.87 -13.21
N GLY A 23 4.26 -0.08 -12.31
CA GLY A 23 4.94 0.37 -11.09
C GLY A 23 3.99 0.22 -9.90
N GLY A 24 4.39 -0.55 -8.89
CA GLY A 24 3.55 -0.81 -7.72
C GLY A 24 3.16 0.46 -6.93
N ALA A 25 2.34 0.26 -5.91
CA ALA A 25 1.80 1.29 -5.02
C ALA A 25 2.91 2.12 -4.36
N LYS A 26 2.70 3.44 -4.22
CA LYS A 26 3.73 4.33 -3.70
C LYS A 26 3.93 4.19 -2.20
N VAL A 27 5.05 4.70 -1.68
CA VAL A 27 5.21 4.80 -0.22
C VAL A 27 4.05 5.60 0.38
N GLY A 28 3.35 4.99 1.34
CA GLY A 28 2.14 5.50 1.98
C GLY A 28 0.82 5.00 1.37
N ASP A 29 0.85 4.42 0.16
CA ASP A 29 -0.33 3.78 -0.42
C ASP A 29 -0.65 2.45 0.25
N ALA A 30 -1.93 2.09 0.21
CA ALA A 30 -2.40 0.80 0.70
C ALA A 30 -1.88 -0.36 -0.15
N CYS A 31 -1.57 -1.46 0.51
CA CYS A 31 -1.16 -2.73 -0.08
C CYS A 31 -1.82 -3.89 0.66
N THR A 32 -1.69 -5.11 0.13
CA THR A 32 -2.40 -6.27 0.68
C THR A 32 -1.47 -7.21 1.44
N THR A 33 -0.34 -7.56 0.85
CA THR A 33 0.51 -8.66 1.33
C THR A 33 1.72 -8.12 2.08
N SER A 34 1.71 -8.24 3.41
CA SER A 34 2.88 -7.93 4.24
C SER A 34 4.15 -8.60 3.71
N GLY A 35 5.22 -7.81 3.59
CA GLY A 35 6.50 -8.27 3.09
C GLY A 35 6.62 -8.31 1.56
N SER A 36 5.55 -8.02 0.81
CA SER A 36 5.58 -7.98 -0.65
C SER A 36 6.24 -6.71 -1.17
N THR A 37 7.22 -6.88 -2.06
CA THR A 37 7.86 -5.78 -2.81
C THR A 37 7.24 -5.59 -4.19
N ASP A 38 6.47 -6.56 -4.69
CA ASP A 38 5.85 -6.52 -6.01
C ASP A 38 4.58 -5.64 -6.03
N GLU A 39 3.90 -5.52 -4.89
CA GLU A 39 2.73 -4.64 -4.75
C GLU A 39 3.11 -3.17 -4.61
N CYS A 40 4.36 -2.87 -4.26
CA CYS A 40 4.86 -1.53 -3.99
C CYS A 40 5.80 -1.06 -5.12
N GLU A 41 6.03 0.24 -5.20
CA GLU A 41 7.03 0.78 -6.11
C GLU A 41 8.44 0.27 -5.74
N SER A 42 9.35 0.29 -6.71
CA SER A 42 10.71 -0.22 -6.50
C SER A 42 11.38 0.48 -5.31
N GLY A 43 11.96 -0.31 -4.41
CA GLY A 43 12.54 0.20 -3.17
C GLY A 43 11.53 0.42 -2.03
N ALA A 44 10.29 -0.04 -2.18
CA ALA A 44 9.30 -0.10 -1.12
C ALA A 44 8.85 -1.55 -0.85
N VAL A 45 8.33 -1.78 0.35
CA VAL A 45 7.80 -3.07 0.79
C VAL A 45 6.49 -2.84 1.53
N CYS A 46 5.53 -3.73 1.32
CA CYS A 46 4.25 -3.67 2.00
C CYS A 46 4.41 -4.05 3.47
N VAL A 47 3.87 -3.24 4.37
CA VAL A 47 4.03 -3.41 5.81
C VAL A 47 2.67 -3.38 6.49
N SER A 48 2.30 -4.47 7.13
CA SER A 48 1.14 -4.49 8.04
C SER A 48 1.56 -3.96 9.41
N ASN A 49 0.79 -2.99 9.90
CA ASN A 49 0.73 -2.66 11.31
C ASN A 49 -0.53 -3.31 11.91
N ALA A 50 -0.44 -3.77 13.15
CA ALA A 50 -1.43 -4.64 13.79
C ALA A 50 -2.86 -4.07 13.89
N SER A 51 -3.06 -2.80 13.54
CA SER A 51 -4.33 -2.08 13.69
C SER A 51 -4.76 -1.29 12.45
N THR A 52 -4.02 -1.38 11.33
CA THR A 52 -4.27 -0.55 10.13
C THR A 52 -4.18 -1.35 8.85
N THR A 53 -4.79 -0.84 7.78
CA THR A 53 -4.54 -1.28 6.41
C THR A 53 -3.04 -1.37 6.17
N PRO A 54 -2.52 -2.47 5.58
CA PRO A 54 -1.12 -2.55 5.23
C PRO A 54 -0.78 -1.43 4.24
N VAL A 55 0.39 -0.83 4.41
CA VAL A 55 0.86 0.27 3.55
C VAL A 55 2.27 0.01 3.06
N CYS A 56 2.57 0.51 1.87
CA CYS A 56 3.93 0.46 1.33
C CYS A 56 4.82 1.43 2.12
N LEU A 57 5.92 0.92 2.68
CA LEU A 57 6.93 1.73 3.34
C LEU A 57 8.25 1.61 2.58
N LYS A 58 9.08 2.64 2.68
CA LYS A 58 10.40 2.64 2.08
C LYS A 58 11.24 1.50 2.65
N SER A 59 11.77 0.65 1.78
CA SER A 59 12.72 -0.40 2.17
C SER A 59 14.05 0.22 2.60
N CYS A 60 14.75 -0.45 3.51
CA CYS A 60 16.00 0.05 4.07
C CYS A 60 16.95 -1.10 4.38
N THR A 61 18.24 -0.78 4.51
CA THR A 61 19.27 -1.72 4.97
C THR A 61 19.87 -1.28 6.30
N GLN A 62 19.98 0.04 6.49
CA GLN A 62 20.53 0.70 7.66
C GLN A 62 19.66 1.92 8.04
N ALA A 63 19.77 2.37 9.29
CA ALA A 63 18.94 3.47 9.82
C ALA A 63 19.15 4.80 9.06
N SER A 64 20.33 5.03 8.47
CA SER A 64 20.59 6.24 7.67
C SER A 64 19.85 6.28 6.33
N ASP A 65 19.23 5.18 5.89
CA ASP A 65 18.40 5.15 4.67
C ASP A 65 17.02 5.79 4.91
N CYS A 66 16.65 5.95 6.17
CA CYS A 66 15.37 6.47 6.66
C CYS A 66 15.49 7.92 7.15
N ALA A 67 14.34 8.59 7.31
CA ALA A 67 14.34 9.93 7.89
C ALA A 67 14.84 9.93 9.34
N SER A 68 15.24 11.09 9.85
CA SER A 68 15.75 11.23 11.23
C SER A 68 14.75 10.78 12.30
N THR A 69 13.46 10.79 12.01
CA THR A 69 12.35 10.36 12.89
C THR A 69 11.97 8.88 12.71
N GLU A 70 12.67 8.16 11.86
CA GLU A 70 12.39 6.76 11.51
C GLU A 70 13.59 5.87 11.83
N ASP A 71 13.31 4.58 12.01
CA ASP A 71 14.31 3.53 12.15
C ASP A 71 14.07 2.41 11.15
N CYS A 72 15.17 1.78 10.73
CA CYS A 72 15.14 0.67 9.80
C CYS A 72 14.85 -0.66 10.54
N ASN A 73 13.59 -1.10 10.48
CA ASN A 73 13.09 -2.24 11.23
C ASN A 73 12.64 -3.39 10.32
N GLY A 74 12.73 -4.62 10.81
CA GLY A 74 12.28 -5.80 10.07
C GLY A 74 10.77 -5.82 9.82
N VAL A 75 10.36 -6.36 8.69
CA VAL A 75 8.95 -6.62 8.36
C VAL A 75 8.61 -8.05 8.76
N SER A 76 7.64 -8.23 9.65
CA SER A 76 7.20 -9.57 10.09
C SER A 76 6.81 -10.45 8.90
N GLY A 77 7.32 -11.68 8.86
CA GLY A 77 7.05 -12.63 7.79
C GLY A 77 7.88 -12.41 6.51
N SER A 78 8.86 -11.49 6.53
CA SER A 78 9.77 -11.25 5.41
C SER A 78 11.20 -11.01 5.91
N SER A 79 12.17 -11.20 5.03
CA SER A 79 13.58 -10.83 5.26
C SER A 79 13.84 -9.34 4.99
N ALA A 80 12.85 -8.62 4.47
CA ALA A 80 12.95 -7.20 4.18
C ALA A 80 12.90 -6.35 5.46
N LYS A 81 13.51 -5.16 5.38
CA LYS A 81 13.37 -4.11 6.39
C LYS A 81 12.75 -2.88 5.75
N ALA A 82 12.01 -2.12 6.55
CA ALA A 82 11.37 -0.89 6.15
C ALA A 82 11.59 0.22 7.18
N CYS A 83 11.57 1.46 6.69
CA CYS A 83 11.56 2.64 7.54
C CYS A 83 10.22 2.70 8.29
N ARG A 84 10.30 2.65 9.61
CA ARG A 84 9.14 2.81 10.50
C ARG A 84 9.38 4.01 11.43
N PRO A 85 8.34 4.75 11.81
CA PRO A 85 8.48 5.82 12.78
C PRO A 85 9.04 5.29 14.10
N LYS A 86 9.97 6.03 14.70
CA LYS A 86 10.56 5.69 16.01
C LYS A 86 9.52 5.62 17.13
N ASP A 87 8.48 6.44 17.02
CA ASP A 87 7.43 6.59 18.03
C ASP A 87 6.30 5.56 17.93
N GLU A 88 6.20 4.78 16.84
CA GLU A 88 5.15 3.75 16.69
C GLU A 88 5.48 2.43 17.42
N ALA A 89 6.64 2.33 18.08
CA ALA A 89 6.98 1.20 18.95
C ALA A 89 6.36 1.27 20.36
N LYS A 90 5.60 2.32 20.69
CA LYS A 90 4.98 2.51 22.01
C LYS A 90 3.58 3.11 21.91
N LYS A 91 2.58 2.26 21.71
CA LYS A 91 1.31 2.46 22.42
C LYS A 91 0.59 1.15 22.68
#